data_AF-A0A085WTT6-F1
#
_entry.id   AF-A0A085WTT6-F1
#
_cell.length_a   1.000
_cell.length_b   1.000
_cell.length_c   1.000
_cell.angle_alpha   90.00
_cell.angle_beta   90.00
_cell.angle_gamma   90.00
#
_symmetry.space_group_name_H-M   'P 1'
#
loop_
_entity.id
_entity.type
_entity.pdbx_description
1 polymer ?
#
loop_
_entity_poly.entity_id
_entity_poly.type
_entity_poly.pdbx_seq_one_letter_code
_entity_poly.pdbx_strand_id
1 'polypeptide(L)'
;MVLLLASLTPLMAACGAEPAGASAPSELSTQSQAVEDADDERRSDPSTDKAVSLALEVEDGEGIPLRVKAGQTFFINQIDLRSSVTATRDEGVDGLRRNGLFAGLGWLGVRQVDEEFELSPGPEGYKRRRFYRNALWMDLPSIFIVEQVDAQGRTLGRPLELNAGANDQRRDDDDFFVRRFRAIQWTYDCRSLESCAGANNFMEEALVELRNARTPCKEKLLKLDSRTKALRLRWSLRPSAPYTIPVEQVARPAYDYGFSIDMVPVTPPRADGTYAPGTSITFRLTLKDGSGRRLHPQGSLPTYNEVVFGNNEPGIQYYRAFFDPSATYYRRKHRERMLMTQIIGPAQRIQPIRSILDLNDFLGPTVQTPATFERDGLFSQVQTIPKGPNLFGGAFDPTHAGWAAPVSDTWTTQLPANAVPGTYLVTVKGRRVYLGEDMPYSRTLEIQVGTRQQTTPVPTTGPCNSCHSKGGELASVLHGNDNRAACNGCHAPLSFELEGPIFVRVHFIHSRSDRFDTNLAQCSSCHLNRSSIQRTSKAACFSCHKTWSPQHQAQFGPLKSMYVGGGSESFQQCTSTCHTNHPQSGL
;
A
#
# COMPACT_ATOMS: atom_id res chain seq x y z
N MET A 1 29.89 34.35 50.03
CA MET A 1 29.24 34.84 51.26
C MET A 1 27.81 35.24 50.89
N VAL A 2 26.83 34.54 51.46
CA VAL A 2 25.41 34.91 51.63
C VAL A 2 24.48 34.96 50.39
N LEU A 3 23.49 34.05 50.42
CA LEU A 3 22.18 34.09 49.75
C LEU A 3 21.30 35.23 50.32
N LEU A 4 20.43 35.84 49.50
CA LEU A 4 19.06 36.30 49.87
C LEU A 4 18.36 36.85 48.60
N LEU A 5 17.32 36.19 48.06
CA LEU A 5 15.87 36.23 48.35
C LEU A 5 15.11 37.52 47.93
N ALA A 6 14.13 37.28 47.04
CA ALA A 6 12.73 37.74 47.05
C ALA A 6 12.30 39.14 46.52
N SER A 7 11.55 39.07 45.41
CA SER A 7 10.12 39.49 45.25
C SER A 7 9.73 40.91 44.79
N LEU A 8 8.65 40.90 43.96
CA LEU A 8 7.54 41.86 43.76
C LEU A 8 7.61 42.94 42.63
N THR A 9 6.73 42.70 41.64
CA THR A 9 5.89 43.55 40.74
C THR A 9 6.00 45.09 40.75
N PRO A 10 5.68 45.75 39.61
CA PRO A 10 4.35 46.37 39.46
C PRO A 10 3.72 46.35 38.05
N LEU A 11 2.39 46.61 38.02
CA LEU A 11 1.57 46.99 36.86
C LEU A 11 1.94 48.40 36.34
N MET A 12 1.77 48.65 35.03
CA MET A 12 0.96 49.75 34.45
C MET A 12 1.04 49.76 32.91
N ALA A 13 -0.04 50.25 32.31
CA ALA A 13 -0.45 50.17 30.90
C ALA A 13 0.26 51.15 29.93
N ALA A 14 0.24 50.86 28.62
CA ALA A 14 -0.46 51.64 27.58
C ALA A 14 0.01 51.33 26.13
N CYS A 15 -0.99 51.10 25.26
CA CYS A 15 -1.11 51.52 23.85
C CYS A 15 -0.15 51.01 22.75
N GLY A 16 -0.71 50.16 21.87
CA GLY A 16 -0.74 50.40 20.43
C GLY A 16 0.38 49.83 19.56
N ALA A 17 0.14 48.67 18.94
CA ALA A 17 0.68 48.33 17.62
C ALA A 17 -0.20 47.27 16.94
N GLU A 18 -0.41 47.45 15.65
CA GLU A 18 -1.34 46.77 14.74
C GLU A 18 -1.15 45.23 14.67
N PRO A 19 -2.22 44.45 14.40
CA PRO A 19 -2.06 43.03 14.11
C PRO A 19 -1.36 42.86 12.76
N ALA A 20 -0.15 42.29 12.80
CA ALA A 20 0.58 41.81 11.64
C ALA A 20 -0.34 40.88 10.80
N GLY A 21 -0.36 41.18 9.50
CA GLY A 21 -1.30 40.65 8.53
C GLY A 21 -1.46 39.14 8.55
N ALA A 22 -2.72 38.73 8.45
CA ALA A 22 -3.10 37.40 8.00
C ALA A 22 -2.46 37.16 6.62
N SER A 23 -1.46 36.29 6.56
CA SER A 23 -1.04 35.67 5.31
C SER A 23 -2.24 34.93 4.73
N ALA A 24 -2.68 35.33 3.54
CA ALA A 24 -3.75 34.69 2.80
C ALA A 24 -3.51 33.16 2.72
N PRO A 25 -4.56 32.33 2.83
CA PRO A 25 -4.42 30.91 2.55
C PRO A 25 -3.94 30.75 1.11
N SER A 26 -2.82 30.05 0.93
CA SER A 26 -2.42 29.56 -0.39
C SER A 26 -3.60 28.80 -0.99
N GLU A 27 -4.20 29.32 -2.06
CA GLU A 27 -5.25 28.62 -2.80
C GLU A 27 -4.68 27.28 -3.29
N LEU A 28 -5.19 26.18 -2.74
CA LEU A 28 -4.90 24.84 -3.22
C LEU A 28 -5.59 24.68 -4.57
N SER A 29 -4.85 24.84 -5.67
CA SER A 29 -5.36 24.67 -7.03
C SER A 29 -5.93 23.26 -7.23
N THR A 30 -7.13 23.18 -7.80
CA THR A 30 -7.81 21.92 -8.14
C THR A 30 -7.07 21.20 -9.26
N GLN A 31 -6.60 19.97 -9.00
CA GLN A 31 -6.00 19.11 -10.01
C GLN A 31 -7.09 18.48 -10.89
N SER A 32 -7.03 18.73 -12.20
CA SER A 32 -7.87 18.01 -13.19
C SER A 32 -7.54 16.52 -13.17
N GLN A 33 -8.58 15.67 -13.13
CA GLN A 33 -8.47 14.21 -13.12
C GLN A 33 -8.82 13.59 -14.49
N ALA A 34 -8.75 14.37 -15.57
CA ALA A 34 -8.99 13.86 -16.91
C ALA A 34 -8.01 12.71 -17.24
N VAL A 35 -8.52 11.66 -17.89
CA VAL A 35 -7.82 10.39 -18.19
C VAL A 35 -6.77 10.54 -19.31
N GLU A 36 -6.47 11.75 -19.74
CA GLU A 36 -5.61 12.02 -20.88
C GLU A 36 -4.17 12.37 -20.40
N ASP A 37 -3.18 11.78 -21.07
CA ASP A 37 -1.72 11.97 -21.00
C ASP A 37 -0.85 11.07 -20.10
N ALA A 38 -1.38 10.24 -19.19
CA ALA A 38 -0.53 9.34 -18.38
C ALA A 38 -0.12 8.01 -19.06
N ASP A 39 -0.77 7.63 -20.17
CA ASP A 39 -0.49 6.39 -20.90
C ASP A 39 0.73 6.48 -21.82
N ASP A 40 1.03 7.67 -22.37
CA ASP A 40 2.01 7.80 -23.45
C ASP A 40 3.46 7.75 -22.96
N GLU A 41 3.75 8.23 -21.74
CA GLU A 41 5.09 8.07 -21.14
C GLU A 41 5.42 6.62 -20.72
N ARG A 42 4.40 5.76 -20.56
CA ARG A 42 4.57 4.34 -20.20
C ARG A 42 4.61 3.41 -21.40
N ARG A 43 4.17 3.86 -22.58
CA ARG A 43 4.45 3.20 -23.88
C ARG A 43 5.88 3.48 -24.32
N SER A 44 6.85 3.05 -23.52
CA SER A 44 8.25 3.23 -23.91
C SER A 44 8.65 2.25 -25.03
N ASP A 45 9.20 2.83 -26.08
CA ASP A 45 10.01 2.24 -27.16
C ASP A 45 10.80 0.99 -26.69
N PRO A 46 10.72 -0.18 -27.38
CA PRO A 46 11.30 -1.45 -26.92
C PRO A 46 12.84 -1.54 -26.97
N SER A 47 13.56 -0.42 -26.92
CA SER A 47 15.03 -0.43 -27.00
C SER A 47 15.67 -1.02 -25.73
N THR A 48 16.76 -1.76 -25.93
CA THR A 48 17.58 -2.41 -24.91
C THR A 48 18.34 -1.44 -23.99
N ASP A 49 18.15 -0.13 -24.15
CA ASP A 49 18.96 0.90 -23.50
C ASP A 49 18.27 1.55 -22.29
N LYS A 50 16.97 1.32 -22.07
CA LYS A 50 16.28 1.88 -20.91
C LYS A 50 16.65 1.10 -19.64
N ALA A 51 17.03 1.83 -18.58
CA ALA A 51 17.33 1.23 -17.29
C ALA A 51 16.07 0.61 -16.65
N VAL A 52 16.21 -0.59 -16.10
CA VAL A 52 15.13 -1.38 -15.50
C VAL A 52 15.18 -1.28 -13.99
N SER A 53 14.01 -1.26 -13.35
CA SER A 53 13.92 -1.21 -11.90
C SER A 53 14.27 -2.58 -11.30
N LEU A 54 15.14 -2.61 -10.30
CA LEU A 54 15.58 -3.87 -9.65
C LEU A 54 15.11 -3.94 -8.21
N ALA A 55 14.56 -5.11 -7.83
CA ALA A 55 14.21 -5.46 -6.46
C ALA A 55 15.24 -6.44 -5.87
N LEU A 56 15.81 -6.09 -4.73
CA LEU A 56 16.76 -6.91 -3.99
C LEU A 56 16.11 -7.42 -2.71
N GLU A 57 16.24 -8.71 -2.43
CA GLU A 57 15.63 -9.33 -1.27
C GLU A 57 16.64 -10.22 -0.53
N VAL A 58 16.59 -10.16 0.80
CA VAL A 58 17.35 -11.02 1.72
C VAL A 58 16.39 -11.48 2.82
N GLU A 59 16.32 -12.79 3.02
CA GLU A 59 15.57 -13.40 4.13
C GLU A 59 16.52 -14.25 4.97
N ASP A 60 16.55 -14.00 6.28
CA ASP A 60 17.33 -14.74 7.28
C ASP A 60 18.83 -14.87 6.98
N GLY A 61 19.38 -13.93 6.20
CA GLY A 61 20.80 -13.80 5.87
C GLY A 61 21.15 -14.23 4.48
N GLU A 62 20.20 -14.90 3.84
CA GLU A 62 20.35 -15.46 2.51
C GLU A 62 19.72 -14.52 1.50
N GLY A 63 20.50 -14.14 0.49
CA GLY A 63 19.97 -13.36 -0.62
C GLY A 63 19.06 -14.22 -1.49
N ILE A 64 17.84 -13.76 -1.74
CA ILE A 64 16.91 -14.45 -2.63
C ILE A 64 17.47 -14.40 -4.05
N PRO A 65 17.66 -15.55 -4.74
CA PRO A 65 18.27 -15.57 -6.07
C PRO A 65 17.58 -14.64 -7.06
N LEU A 66 18.40 -13.84 -7.74
CA LEU A 66 17.98 -12.82 -8.67
C LEU A 66 18.26 -13.29 -10.11
N ARG A 67 17.24 -13.33 -10.94
CA ARG A 67 17.38 -13.58 -12.38
C ARG A 67 17.26 -12.26 -13.11
N VAL A 68 18.08 -11.99 -14.12
CA VAL A 68 18.11 -10.72 -14.86
C VAL A 68 18.46 -10.96 -16.33
N LYS A 69 18.04 -10.09 -17.25
CA LYS A 69 18.49 -10.15 -18.64
C LYS A 69 19.99 -9.81 -18.72
N ALA A 70 20.74 -10.62 -19.45
CA ALA A 70 22.18 -10.39 -19.65
C ALA A 70 22.42 -9.04 -20.37
N GLY A 71 23.42 -8.28 -19.90
CA GLY A 71 23.82 -6.99 -20.48
C GLY A 71 22.87 -5.82 -20.19
N GLN A 72 21.79 -6.05 -19.46
CA GLN A 72 20.80 -5.02 -19.09
C GLN A 72 21.39 -4.03 -18.07
N THR A 73 20.92 -2.78 -18.16
CA THR A 73 21.20 -1.72 -17.19
C THR A 73 20.05 -1.60 -16.20
N PHE A 74 20.36 -1.43 -14.92
CA PHE A 74 19.41 -1.38 -13.82
C PHE A 74 19.60 -0.16 -12.92
N PHE A 75 18.57 0.18 -12.13
CA PHE A 75 18.70 0.98 -10.92
C PHE A 75 17.99 0.25 -9.76
N ILE A 76 18.40 0.50 -8.52
CA ILE A 76 17.83 -0.20 -7.37
C ILE A 76 16.54 0.50 -6.92
N ASN A 77 15.40 -0.12 -7.16
CA ASN A 77 14.10 0.42 -6.81
C ASN A 77 13.62 -0.07 -5.45
N GLN A 78 14.03 -1.28 -5.06
CA GLN A 78 13.53 -1.95 -3.86
C GLN A 78 14.65 -2.69 -3.15
N ILE A 79 14.72 -2.56 -1.82
CA ILE A 79 15.52 -3.43 -0.94
C ILE A 79 14.62 -3.94 0.17
N ASP A 80 14.55 -5.25 0.33
CA ASP A 80 13.92 -5.94 1.45
C ASP A 80 14.93 -6.76 2.23
N LEU A 81 15.11 -6.42 3.51
CA LEU A 81 15.80 -7.28 4.46
C LEU A 81 14.81 -7.75 5.51
N ARG A 82 14.77 -9.06 5.74
CA ARG A 82 13.95 -9.68 6.76
C ARG A 82 14.76 -10.68 7.56
N SER A 83 14.51 -10.72 8.86
CA SER A 83 14.90 -11.86 9.67
C SER A 83 13.78 -12.21 10.65
N SER A 84 13.61 -13.51 10.89
CA SER A 84 12.63 -14.04 11.83
C SER A 84 13.28 -14.96 12.85
N VAL A 85 12.78 -14.93 14.07
CA VAL A 85 13.16 -15.88 15.13
C VAL A 85 11.90 -16.37 15.82
N THR A 86 11.86 -17.64 16.18
CA THR A 86 10.74 -18.22 16.93
C THR A 86 11.04 -18.19 18.42
N ALA A 87 9.99 -18.04 19.23
CA ALA A 87 10.06 -18.07 20.69
C ALA A 87 8.86 -18.83 21.27
N THR A 88 9.04 -19.40 22.46
CA THR A 88 7.99 -20.16 23.17
C THR A 88 7.30 -19.37 24.28
N ARG A 89 7.70 -18.11 24.46
CA ARG A 89 7.19 -17.19 25.47
C ARG A 89 7.07 -15.78 24.88
N ASP A 90 6.18 -14.98 25.46
CA ASP A 90 6.05 -13.57 25.10
C ASP A 90 7.24 -12.78 25.63
N GLU A 91 8.24 -12.56 24.79
CA GLU A 91 9.40 -11.71 25.09
C GLU A 91 9.48 -10.47 24.17
N GLY A 92 8.35 -10.10 23.56
CA GLY A 92 8.27 -9.03 22.57
C GLY A 92 9.14 -9.30 21.34
N VAL A 93 10.24 -8.57 21.24
CA VAL A 93 11.25 -8.68 20.16
C VAL A 93 12.67 -8.86 20.72
N ASP A 94 12.78 -9.34 21.95
CA ASP A 94 14.08 -9.51 22.62
C ASP A 94 14.90 -10.67 22.05
N GLY A 95 14.26 -11.69 21.44
CA GLY A 95 14.94 -12.76 20.72
C GLY A 95 15.79 -12.24 19.56
N LEU A 96 15.30 -11.28 18.77
CA LEU A 96 16.01 -10.63 17.65
C LEU A 96 17.27 -9.86 18.08
N ARG A 97 17.36 -9.50 19.37
CA ARG A 97 18.56 -8.84 19.92
C ARG A 97 19.72 -9.81 20.10
N ARG A 98 19.38 -11.08 20.33
CA ARG A 98 20.32 -12.17 20.66
C ARG A 98 20.61 -13.06 19.44
N ASN A 99 19.63 -13.20 18.55
CA ASN A 99 19.62 -14.17 17.46
C ASN A 99 19.29 -13.51 16.11
N GLY A 100 19.64 -14.19 15.02
CA GLY A 100 19.31 -13.74 13.66
C GLY A 100 20.17 -12.57 13.17
N LEU A 101 19.77 -11.96 12.05
CA LEU A 101 20.61 -10.96 11.36
C LEU A 101 20.72 -9.61 12.06
N PHE A 102 19.72 -9.30 12.87
CA PHE A 102 19.63 -8.03 13.59
C PHE A 102 20.24 -8.14 14.99
N ALA A 103 20.81 -9.30 15.34
CA ALA A 103 21.62 -9.47 16.53
C ALA A 103 22.84 -8.52 16.47
N GLY A 104 23.11 -7.83 17.58
CA GLY A 104 24.21 -6.86 17.67
C GLY A 104 23.91 -5.48 17.09
N LEU A 105 22.74 -5.24 16.49
CA LEU A 105 22.30 -3.89 16.14
C LEU A 105 21.86 -3.11 17.40
N GLY A 106 21.82 -1.78 17.30
CA GLY A 106 21.42 -0.91 18.40
C GLY A 106 19.93 -1.02 18.72
N TRP A 107 19.56 -1.85 19.70
CA TRP A 107 18.16 -2.05 20.13
C TRP A 107 17.70 -1.13 21.27
N LEU A 108 18.56 -0.24 21.75
CA LEU A 108 18.19 0.76 22.76
C LEU A 108 17.03 1.62 22.25
N GLY A 109 16.03 1.87 23.11
CA GLY A 109 14.86 2.70 22.79
C GLY A 109 13.67 1.93 22.20
N VAL A 110 13.85 0.63 21.85
CA VAL A 110 12.77 -0.18 21.30
C VAL A 110 11.55 -0.21 22.23
N ARG A 111 10.37 0.06 21.67
CA ARG A 111 9.09 -0.01 22.39
C ARG A 111 7.96 -0.42 21.46
N GLN A 112 6.96 -1.08 22.02
CA GLN A 112 5.70 -1.32 21.34
C GLN A 112 5.00 0.02 21.08
N VAL A 113 4.51 0.22 19.86
CA VAL A 113 3.82 1.45 19.45
C VAL A 113 2.38 1.25 18.99
N ASP A 114 2.03 0.03 18.57
CA ASP A 114 0.70 -0.35 18.11
C ASP A 114 0.53 -1.88 18.24
N GLU A 115 -0.72 -2.35 18.20
CA GLU A 115 -1.12 -3.76 18.32
C GLU A 115 -2.43 -4.00 17.57
N GLU A 116 -2.61 -5.18 16.97
CA GLU A 116 -3.84 -5.58 16.29
C GLU A 116 -4.04 -7.10 16.36
N PHE A 117 -5.29 -7.55 16.43
CA PHE A 117 -5.63 -8.96 16.26
C PHE A 117 -6.02 -9.24 14.81
N GLU A 118 -5.64 -10.39 14.27
CA GLU A 118 -6.21 -10.85 12.99
C GLU A 118 -7.65 -11.30 13.23
N LEU A 119 -8.59 -10.67 12.51
CA LEU A 119 -10.03 -10.82 12.74
C LEU A 119 -10.56 -12.21 12.38
N SER A 120 -9.87 -12.91 11.47
CA SER A 120 -10.22 -14.27 11.07
C SER A 120 -9.28 -15.26 11.76
N PRO A 121 -9.80 -16.26 12.47
CA PRO A 121 -8.96 -17.31 13.04
C PRO A 121 -8.39 -18.18 11.91
N GLY A 122 -7.13 -18.59 12.06
CA GLY A 122 -6.52 -19.64 11.25
C GLY A 122 -6.71 -21.02 11.88
N PRO A 123 -6.10 -22.07 11.29
CA PRO A 123 -6.04 -23.40 11.90
C PRO A 123 -5.41 -23.40 13.30
N GLU A 124 -4.49 -22.46 13.53
CA GLU A 124 -3.78 -22.19 14.79
C GLU A 124 -4.55 -21.19 15.69
N GLY A 125 -5.86 -21.02 15.49
CA GLY A 125 -6.66 -20.04 16.24
C GLY A 125 -6.40 -18.59 15.83
N TYR A 126 -6.65 -17.65 16.74
CA TYR A 126 -6.46 -16.23 16.49
C TYR A 126 -4.98 -15.86 16.57
N LYS A 127 -4.60 -14.82 15.83
CA LYS A 127 -3.25 -14.25 15.88
C LYS A 127 -3.31 -12.82 16.36
N ARG A 128 -2.24 -12.39 17.02
CA ARG A 128 -2.02 -11.00 17.41
C ARG A 128 -0.68 -10.54 16.88
N ARG A 129 -0.64 -9.31 16.37
CA ARG A 129 0.57 -8.64 15.91
C ARG A 129 0.83 -7.40 16.75
N ARG A 130 2.04 -7.30 17.31
CA ARG A 130 2.55 -6.12 18.04
C ARG A 130 3.66 -5.48 17.24
N PHE A 131 3.62 -4.16 17.12
CA PHE A 131 4.58 -3.42 16.30
C PHE A 131 5.52 -2.63 17.20
N TYR A 132 6.82 -2.73 16.92
CA TYR A 132 7.89 -2.13 17.71
C TYR A 132 8.70 -1.13 16.88
N ARG A 133 9.05 -0.01 17.52
CA ARG A 133 9.80 1.10 16.92
C ARG A 133 10.79 1.74 17.90
N ASN A 134 11.59 2.67 17.39
CA ASN A 134 12.55 3.51 18.11
C ASN A 134 13.79 2.78 18.63
N ALA A 135 14.09 1.59 18.10
CA ALA A 135 15.43 1.05 18.25
C ALA A 135 16.41 1.95 17.49
N LEU A 136 17.60 2.21 18.03
CA LEU A 136 18.61 3.05 17.36
C LEU A 136 18.84 2.67 15.89
N TRP A 137 18.90 1.37 15.56
CA TRP A 137 19.10 0.94 14.17
C TRP A 137 17.95 1.32 13.23
N MET A 138 16.76 1.58 13.76
CA MET A 138 15.59 1.99 12.99
C MET A 138 15.59 3.47 12.65
N ASP A 139 16.27 4.30 13.44
CA ASP A 139 16.23 5.76 13.32
C ASP A 139 17.54 6.35 12.79
N LEU A 140 18.67 5.64 12.96
CA LEU A 140 19.96 6.08 12.44
C LEU A 140 19.98 6.13 10.90
N PRO A 141 20.66 7.14 10.32
CA PRO A 141 20.89 7.20 8.88
C PRO A 141 21.49 5.90 8.33
N SER A 142 20.88 5.35 7.29
CA SER A 142 21.32 4.09 6.68
C SER A 142 21.83 4.31 5.25
N ILE A 143 22.96 3.70 4.94
CA ILE A 143 23.54 3.64 3.59
C ILE A 143 23.63 2.18 3.17
N PHE A 144 23.26 1.89 1.94
CA PHE A 144 23.39 0.59 1.30
C PHE A 144 24.38 0.67 0.16
N ILE A 145 25.29 -0.29 0.07
CA ILE A 145 26.25 -0.38 -1.04
C ILE A 145 26.00 -1.67 -1.80
N VAL A 146 25.79 -1.57 -3.11
CA VAL A 146 25.59 -2.71 -4.01
C VAL A 146 26.81 -2.87 -4.90
N GLU A 147 27.48 -4.01 -4.79
CA GLU A 147 28.67 -4.35 -5.56
C GLU A 147 28.36 -5.56 -6.45
N GLN A 148 28.74 -5.53 -7.72
CA GLN A 148 28.71 -6.75 -8.54
C GLN A 148 29.93 -7.59 -8.19
N VAL A 149 29.79 -8.91 -8.09
CA VAL A 149 30.92 -9.80 -7.85
C VAL A 149 30.93 -11.01 -8.79
N ASP A 150 32.12 -11.47 -9.15
CA ASP A 150 32.30 -12.72 -9.90
C ASP A 150 32.20 -13.97 -9.00
N ALA A 151 32.41 -15.14 -9.60
CA ALA A 151 32.38 -16.43 -8.90
C ALA A 151 33.42 -16.56 -7.77
N GLN A 152 34.49 -15.76 -7.80
CA GLN A 152 35.53 -15.72 -6.78
C GLN A 152 35.29 -14.63 -5.73
N GLY A 153 34.17 -13.89 -5.84
CA GLY A 153 33.84 -12.79 -4.94
C GLY A 153 34.63 -11.51 -5.21
N ARG A 154 35.32 -11.40 -6.34
CA ARG A 154 36.03 -10.17 -6.74
C ARG A 154 35.03 -9.17 -7.27
N THR A 155 35.16 -7.91 -6.86
CA THR A 155 34.27 -6.82 -7.29
C THR A 155 34.44 -6.52 -8.78
N LEU A 156 33.31 -6.35 -9.46
CA LEU A 156 33.23 -6.00 -10.88
C LEU A 156 32.63 -4.60 -11.00
N GLY A 157 33.41 -3.64 -11.50
CA GLY A 157 32.97 -2.27 -11.71
C GLY A 157 32.84 -1.44 -10.43
N ARG A 158 32.18 -0.28 -10.54
CA ARG A 158 31.99 0.67 -9.45
C ARG A 158 30.82 0.24 -8.55
N PRO A 159 30.96 0.28 -7.22
CA PRO A 159 29.84 0.05 -6.31
C PRO A 159 28.80 1.17 -6.43
N LEU A 160 27.53 0.82 -6.28
CA LEU A 160 26.44 1.79 -6.12
C LEU A 160 26.20 2.08 -4.65
N GLU A 161 26.26 3.36 -4.28
CA GLU A 161 25.94 3.83 -2.94
C GLU A 161 24.53 4.43 -2.91
N LEU A 162 23.70 3.91 -2.01
CA LEU A 162 22.28 4.23 -1.88
C LEU A 162 22.01 4.78 -0.48
N ASN A 163 21.64 6.05 -0.39
CA ASN A 163 21.28 6.75 0.84
C ASN A 163 19.81 6.49 1.18
N ALA A 164 19.56 5.69 2.22
CA ALA A 164 18.21 5.53 2.78
C ALA A 164 17.86 6.65 3.77
N GLY A 165 18.80 7.49 4.19
CA GLY A 165 18.55 8.57 5.14
C GLY A 165 18.07 8.09 6.51
N ALA A 166 17.52 9.01 7.30
CA ALA A 166 16.96 8.76 8.63
C ALA A 166 15.45 8.51 8.61
N ASN A 167 14.90 8.02 9.73
CA ASN A 167 13.46 7.72 9.84
C ASN A 167 12.57 8.96 9.98
N ASP A 168 13.09 10.06 10.53
CA ASP A 168 12.34 11.27 10.94
C ASP A 168 12.45 12.44 9.95
N GLN A 169 13.45 12.44 9.07
CA GLN A 169 13.68 13.52 8.14
C GLN A 169 13.83 13.03 6.70
N ARG A 170 13.19 13.74 5.78
CA ARG A 170 13.43 13.61 4.34
C ARG A 170 14.43 14.65 3.87
N ARG A 171 15.39 14.21 3.06
CA ARG A 171 16.41 15.05 2.41
C ARG A 171 16.37 14.87 0.90
N ASP A 172 16.89 15.84 0.17
CA ASP A 172 16.88 15.79 -1.30
C ASP A 172 17.75 14.68 -1.88
N ASP A 173 18.78 14.26 -1.15
CA ASP A 173 19.73 13.21 -1.52
C ASP A 173 19.30 11.80 -1.09
N ASP A 174 18.15 11.64 -0.42
CA ASP A 174 17.61 10.31 -0.14
C ASP A 174 17.20 9.59 -1.44
N ASP A 175 17.59 8.33 -1.58
CA ASP A 175 17.36 7.53 -2.79
C ASP A 175 15.97 6.86 -2.84
N PHE A 176 15.28 6.76 -1.71
CA PHE A 176 14.01 6.04 -1.59
C PHE A 176 12.91 6.90 -0.98
N PHE A 177 11.71 6.84 -1.57
CA PHE A 177 10.54 7.52 -1.02
C PHE A 177 9.99 6.80 0.22
N VAL A 178 9.79 5.47 0.13
CA VAL A 178 9.31 4.65 1.25
C VAL A 178 10.51 4.04 1.95
N ARG A 179 10.55 4.17 3.27
CA ARG A 179 11.60 3.58 4.11
C ARG A 179 11.00 3.15 5.43
N ARG A 180 11.09 1.88 5.78
CA ARG A 180 10.49 1.34 6.99
C ARG A 180 11.49 0.41 7.65
N PHE A 181 11.88 0.78 8.86
CA PHE A 181 12.76 0.01 9.72
C PHE A 181 11.95 -0.30 10.96
N ARG A 182 11.54 -1.55 11.15
CA ARG A 182 10.52 -1.94 12.12
C ARG A 182 10.78 -3.33 12.67
N ALA A 183 10.22 -3.63 13.83
CA ALA A 183 10.13 -4.99 14.33
C ALA A 183 8.68 -5.33 14.69
N ILE A 184 8.34 -6.61 14.58
CA ILE A 184 6.99 -7.13 14.77
C ILE A 184 7.08 -8.38 15.62
N GLN A 185 6.21 -8.51 16.62
CA GLN A 185 5.96 -9.79 17.26
C GLN A 185 4.61 -10.31 16.78
N TRP A 186 4.61 -11.55 16.34
CA TRP A 186 3.44 -12.35 16.06
C TRP A 186 3.22 -13.31 17.23
N THR A 187 2.02 -13.30 17.79
CA THR A 187 1.56 -14.29 18.75
C THR A 187 0.53 -15.17 18.06
N TYR A 188 0.78 -16.46 18.02
CA TYR A 188 -0.12 -17.48 17.49
C TYR A 188 -0.91 -18.13 18.62
N ASP A 189 -1.88 -18.99 18.28
CA ASP A 189 -2.64 -19.78 19.26
C ASP A 189 -3.38 -18.92 20.30
N CYS A 190 -3.78 -17.71 19.94
CA CYS A 190 -4.61 -16.87 20.79
C CYS A 190 -6.03 -17.45 20.88
N ARG A 191 -6.57 -17.47 22.10
CA ARG A 191 -7.89 -18.06 22.38
C ARG A 191 -9.04 -17.21 21.84
N SER A 192 -8.86 -15.90 21.78
CA SER A 192 -9.87 -14.96 21.29
C SER A 192 -9.21 -13.69 20.73
N LEU A 193 -10.03 -12.84 20.10
CA LEU A 193 -9.66 -11.49 19.64
C LEU A 193 -9.30 -10.50 20.76
N GLU A 194 -9.29 -10.96 22.01
CA GLU A 194 -9.03 -10.12 23.19
C GLU A 194 -8.00 -10.77 24.13
N SER A 195 -7.56 -12.00 23.85
CA SER A 195 -6.68 -12.74 24.75
C SER A 195 -5.79 -13.76 24.05
N CYS A 196 -4.48 -13.59 24.25
CA CYS A 196 -3.45 -14.59 23.95
C CYS A 196 -2.95 -15.26 25.24
N ALA A 197 -3.75 -15.29 26.31
CA ALA A 197 -3.36 -15.96 27.54
C ALA A 197 -3.15 -17.46 27.29
N GLY A 198 -1.94 -17.95 27.61
CA GLY A 198 -1.53 -19.34 27.38
C GLY A 198 -0.94 -19.62 26.00
N ALA A 199 -0.79 -18.62 25.13
CA ALA A 199 -0.04 -18.77 23.89
C ALA A 199 1.43 -19.12 24.18
N ASN A 200 1.97 -20.06 23.42
CA ASN A 200 3.34 -20.56 23.55
C ASN A 200 4.08 -20.59 22.19
N ASN A 201 3.51 -19.95 21.17
CA ASN A 201 4.04 -19.90 19.82
C ASN A 201 4.14 -18.44 19.38
N PHE A 202 5.37 -17.97 19.26
CA PHE A 202 5.68 -16.59 18.92
C PHE A 202 6.68 -16.55 17.78
N MET A 203 6.51 -15.59 16.88
CA MET A 203 7.52 -15.24 15.88
C MET A 203 7.85 -13.76 16.03
N GLU A 204 9.12 -13.46 16.19
CA GLU A 204 9.64 -12.10 16.14
C GLU A 204 10.24 -11.85 14.76
N GLU A 205 9.99 -10.69 14.20
CA GLU A 205 10.42 -10.32 12.86
C GLU A 205 11.04 -8.92 12.86
N ALA A 206 12.22 -8.77 12.26
CA ALA A 206 12.83 -7.48 11.96
C ALA A 206 12.82 -7.24 10.46
N LEU A 207 12.50 -5.99 10.07
CA LEU A 207 12.24 -5.61 8.68
C LEU A 207 12.95 -4.31 8.33
N VAL A 208 13.60 -4.30 7.16
CA VAL A 208 14.00 -3.10 6.42
C VAL A 208 13.33 -3.14 5.06
N GLU A 209 12.45 -2.17 4.79
CA GLU A 209 11.76 -2.03 3.50
C GLU A 209 12.08 -0.67 2.89
N LEU A 210 12.80 -0.66 1.78
CA LEU A 210 13.09 0.53 0.98
C LEU A 210 12.41 0.42 -0.38
N ARG A 211 11.66 1.44 -0.81
CA ARG A 211 10.92 1.43 -2.09
C ARG A 211 10.87 2.77 -2.77
N ASN A 212 10.60 2.67 -4.08
CA ASN A 212 10.29 3.75 -4.99
C ASN A 212 11.49 4.67 -5.09
N ALA A 213 12.40 4.27 -5.98
CA ALA A 213 13.60 5.04 -6.31
C ALA A 213 13.18 6.47 -6.65
N ARG A 214 13.78 7.42 -5.93
CA ARG A 214 13.66 8.84 -6.23
C ARG A 214 14.52 9.18 -7.44
N THR A 215 14.33 10.37 -8.00
CA THR A 215 15.07 10.83 -9.19
C THR A 215 16.58 10.60 -9.08
N PRO A 216 17.27 10.97 -7.97
CA PRO A 216 18.72 10.72 -7.84
C PRO A 216 19.10 9.24 -7.92
N CYS A 217 18.26 8.36 -7.37
CA CYS A 217 18.50 6.91 -7.40
C CYS A 217 18.35 6.33 -8.81
N LYS A 218 17.40 6.83 -9.60
CA LYS A 218 17.19 6.40 -11.00
C LYS A 218 18.38 6.73 -11.90
N GLU A 219 19.21 7.69 -11.52
CA GLU A 219 20.44 8.06 -12.23
C GLU A 219 21.66 7.21 -11.79
N LYS A 220 21.54 6.46 -10.69
CA LYS A 220 22.58 5.53 -10.19
C LYS A 220 22.45 4.18 -10.90
N LEU A 221 23.05 4.10 -12.09
CA LEU A 221 22.91 2.97 -12.99
C LEU A 221 23.92 1.83 -12.74
N LEU A 222 23.42 0.60 -12.81
CA LEU A 222 24.17 -0.65 -12.73
C LEU A 222 24.05 -1.41 -14.05
N LYS A 223 25.05 -1.32 -14.93
CA LYS A 223 25.15 -2.25 -16.06
C LYS A 223 25.83 -3.53 -15.62
N LEU A 224 25.15 -4.66 -15.74
CA LEU A 224 25.71 -5.93 -15.27
C LEU A 224 26.84 -6.43 -16.17
N ASP A 225 28.01 -6.68 -15.60
CA ASP A 225 29.10 -7.38 -16.27
C ASP A 225 28.70 -8.84 -16.49
N SER A 226 29.01 -9.39 -17.66
CA SER A 226 28.75 -10.80 -18.02
C SER A 226 29.30 -11.84 -17.02
N ARG A 227 30.33 -11.46 -16.25
CA ARG A 227 30.98 -12.30 -15.23
C ARG A 227 30.28 -12.24 -13.87
N THR A 228 29.34 -11.30 -13.67
CA THR A 228 28.62 -11.14 -12.41
C THR A 228 27.84 -12.42 -12.08
N LYS A 229 28.13 -12.98 -10.90
CA LYS A 229 27.48 -14.17 -10.33
C LYS A 229 26.70 -13.86 -9.07
N ALA A 230 26.95 -12.72 -8.43
CA ALA A 230 26.15 -12.23 -7.33
C ALA A 230 26.19 -10.71 -7.23
N LEU A 231 25.21 -10.14 -6.55
CA LEU A 231 25.27 -8.81 -5.98
C LEU A 231 25.62 -8.93 -4.50
N ARG A 232 26.67 -8.23 -4.08
CA ARG A 232 27.02 -8.07 -2.67
C ARG A 232 26.34 -6.81 -2.15
N LEU A 233 25.49 -6.96 -1.14
CA LEU A 233 24.78 -5.85 -0.49
C LEU A 233 25.38 -5.60 0.88
N ARG A 234 25.97 -4.42 1.09
CA ARG A 234 26.43 -3.94 2.40
C ARG A 234 25.44 -2.95 2.97
N TRP A 235 25.24 -3.00 4.28
CA TRP A 235 24.47 -2.02 5.03
C TRP A 235 25.40 -1.34 6.04
N SER A 236 25.35 -0.01 6.13
CA SER A 236 26.19 0.78 7.04
C SER A 236 26.08 0.35 8.50
N LEU A 237 24.93 -0.16 8.94
CA LEU A 237 24.73 -0.65 10.31
C LEU A 237 25.24 -2.09 10.52
N ARG A 238 25.66 -2.79 9.45
CA ARG A 238 26.26 -4.13 9.49
C ARG A 238 27.45 -4.25 8.51
N PRO A 239 28.51 -3.44 8.67
CA PRO A 239 29.53 -3.25 7.63
C PRO A 239 30.41 -4.50 7.40
N SER A 240 30.61 -5.32 8.44
CA SER A 240 31.48 -6.50 8.41
C SER A 240 30.81 -7.77 7.88
N ALA A 241 29.49 -7.75 7.67
CA ALA A 241 28.74 -8.92 7.25
C ALA A 241 27.79 -8.57 6.07
N PRO A 242 28.34 -8.44 4.85
CA PRO A 242 27.55 -8.22 3.65
C PRO A 242 26.63 -9.40 3.35
N TYR A 243 25.53 -9.13 2.67
CA TYR A 243 24.67 -10.15 2.08
C TYR A 243 25.14 -10.46 0.66
N THR A 244 24.98 -11.72 0.25
CA THR A 244 25.27 -12.15 -1.12
C THR A 244 23.97 -12.60 -1.75
N ILE A 245 23.59 -11.95 -2.85
CA ILE A 245 22.39 -12.24 -3.64
C ILE A 245 22.84 -12.91 -4.93
N PRO A 246 22.64 -14.23 -5.11
CA PRO A 246 23.02 -14.92 -6.34
C PRO A 246 22.37 -14.30 -7.57
N VAL A 247 23.09 -14.22 -8.68
CA VAL A 247 22.62 -13.65 -9.94
C VAL A 247 22.72 -14.66 -11.08
N GLU A 248 21.59 -14.93 -11.73
CA GLU A 248 21.50 -15.62 -13.01
C GLU A 248 21.26 -14.59 -14.13
N GLN A 249 22.17 -14.54 -15.12
CA GLN A 249 21.99 -13.70 -16.31
C GLN A 249 21.37 -14.52 -17.45
N VAL A 250 20.13 -14.22 -17.79
CA VAL A 250 19.34 -14.85 -18.83
C VAL A 250 19.64 -14.18 -20.18
N ALA A 251 20.23 -14.94 -21.11
CA ALA A 251 20.64 -14.40 -22.41
C ALA A 251 19.47 -14.06 -23.34
N ARG A 252 18.40 -14.86 -23.33
CA ARG A 252 17.23 -14.72 -24.21
C ARG A 252 15.95 -14.96 -23.43
N PRO A 253 15.49 -13.97 -22.65
CA PRO A 253 14.25 -14.09 -21.90
C PRO A 253 13.04 -14.20 -22.85
N ALA A 254 12.02 -14.96 -22.44
CA ALA A 254 10.82 -15.18 -23.25
C ALA A 254 9.93 -13.92 -23.40
N TYR A 255 10.01 -13.00 -22.44
CA TYR A 255 9.27 -11.76 -22.39
C TYR A 255 10.22 -10.60 -22.14
N ASP A 256 9.80 -9.39 -22.50
CA ASP A 256 10.53 -8.19 -22.14
C ASP A 256 10.17 -7.71 -20.72
N TYR A 257 10.98 -6.78 -20.21
CA TYR A 257 10.64 -6.01 -19.00
C TYR A 257 9.43 -5.11 -19.25
N GLY A 258 8.92 -4.48 -18.20
CA GLY A 258 7.74 -3.63 -18.24
C GLY A 258 6.45 -4.39 -17.95
N PHE A 259 5.37 -3.67 -17.65
CA PHE A 259 4.07 -4.26 -17.42
C PHE A 259 2.99 -3.27 -17.80
N SER A 260 2.01 -3.71 -18.59
CA SER A 260 0.83 -2.94 -18.92
C SER A 260 -0.42 -3.81 -18.91
N ILE A 261 -1.56 -3.14 -18.73
CA ILE A 261 -2.88 -3.76 -18.68
C ILE A 261 -3.77 -3.06 -19.70
N ASP A 262 -4.26 -3.82 -20.67
CA ASP A 262 -5.35 -3.40 -21.54
C ASP A 262 -6.69 -3.95 -21.03
N MET A 263 -7.71 -3.12 -21.18
CA MET A 263 -9.08 -3.44 -20.82
C MET A 263 -10.00 -2.91 -21.91
N VAL A 264 -10.81 -3.80 -22.49
CA VAL A 264 -11.77 -3.43 -23.55
C VAL A 264 -13.17 -3.93 -23.21
N PRO A 265 -14.23 -3.11 -23.36
CA PRO A 265 -15.59 -3.61 -23.27
C PRO A 265 -15.87 -4.53 -24.47
N VAL A 266 -16.41 -5.72 -24.18
CA VAL A 266 -16.85 -6.70 -25.17
C VAL A 266 -18.34 -6.54 -25.47
N THR A 267 -19.14 -6.16 -24.46
CA THR A 267 -20.54 -5.77 -24.68
C THR A 267 -20.57 -4.40 -25.35
N PRO A 268 -21.13 -4.26 -26.56
CA PRO A 268 -21.20 -2.96 -27.22
C PRO A 268 -22.16 -2.02 -26.47
N PRO A 269 -21.88 -0.71 -26.44
CA PRO A 269 -22.87 0.26 -25.99
C PRO A 269 -24.03 0.33 -27.00
N ARG A 270 -25.08 1.07 -26.64
CA ARG A 270 -26.14 1.44 -27.59
C ARG A 270 -25.56 2.26 -28.75
N ALA A 271 -26.36 2.43 -29.81
CA ALA A 271 -25.97 3.23 -30.98
C ALA A 271 -25.55 4.68 -30.63
N ASP A 272 -25.99 5.18 -29.47
CA ASP A 272 -25.62 6.50 -28.98
C ASP A 272 -24.32 6.56 -28.17
N GLY A 273 -23.59 5.44 -28.06
CA GLY A 273 -22.34 5.33 -27.30
C GLY A 273 -22.52 5.14 -25.79
N THR A 274 -23.75 4.99 -25.29
CA THR A 274 -24.04 4.83 -23.85
C THR A 274 -24.51 3.42 -23.51
N TYR A 275 -24.33 3.01 -22.25
CA TYR A 275 -24.96 1.82 -21.68
C TYR A 275 -26.27 2.18 -20.98
N ALA A 276 -27.26 1.27 -21.05
CA ALA A 276 -28.49 1.41 -20.27
C ALA A 276 -28.24 1.13 -18.79
N PRO A 277 -28.95 1.80 -17.86
CA PRO A 277 -29.19 1.23 -16.55
C PRO A 277 -29.72 -0.22 -16.66
N GLY A 278 -29.28 -1.10 -15.77
CA GLY A 278 -29.63 -2.53 -15.83
C GLY A 278 -28.84 -3.36 -16.85
N THR A 279 -27.87 -2.79 -17.58
CA THR A 279 -27.06 -3.56 -18.55
C THR A 279 -25.98 -4.40 -17.85
N SER A 280 -25.82 -5.65 -18.29
CA SER A 280 -24.62 -6.46 -18.05
C SER A 280 -23.52 -6.09 -19.05
N ILE A 281 -22.37 -5.62 -18.58
CA ILE A 281 -21.23 -5.23 -19.41
C ILE A 281 -20.08 -6.20 -19.15
N THR A 282 -19.66 -6.92 -20.19
CA THR A 282 -18.49 -7.78 -20.16
C THR A 282 -17.27 -7.00 -20.63
N PHE A 283 -16.15 -7.17 -19.93
CA PHE A 283 -14.85 -6.61 -20.28
C PHE A 283 -13.85 -7.74 -20.51
N ARG A 284 -12.88 -7.52 -21.40
CA ARG A 284 -11.72 -8.40 -21.59
C ARG A 284 -10.47 -7.72 -21.08
N LEU A 285 -9.73 -8.46 -20.26
CA LEU A 285 -8.41 -8.15 -19.74
C LEU A 285 -7.34 -8.67 -20.70
N THR A 286 -6.29 -7.90 -20.90
CA THR A 286 -5.06 -8.38 -21.56
C THR A 286 -3.85 -7.84 -20.80
N LEU A 287 -3.07 -8.76 -20.21
CA LEU A 287 -1.81 -8.41 -19.55
C LEU A 287 -0.67 -8.47 -20.56
N LYS A 288 0.21 -7.47 -20.57
CA LYS A 288 1.29 -7.33 -21.55
C LYS A 288 2.63 -6.98 -20.89
N ASP A 289 3.73 -7.37 -21.53
CA ASP A 289 5.05 -6.81 -21.23
C ASP A 289 5.24 -5.41 -21.83
N GLY A 290 6.42 -4.81 -21.64
CA GLY A 290 6.77 -3.49 -22.16
C GLY A 290 6.85 -3.40 -23.68
N SER A 291 7.03 -4.53 -24.38
CA SER A 291 6.98 -4.59 -25.85
C SER A 291 5.54 -4.71 -26.38
N GLY A 292 4.56 -4.91 -25.49
CA GLY A 292 3.16 -5.13 -25.84
C GLY A 292 2.80 -6.60 -26.11
N ARG A 293 3.73 -7.56 -25.91
CA ARG A 293 3.45 -8.99 -26.02
C ARG A 293 2.54 -9.44 -24.88
N ARG A 294 1.49 -10.19 -25.24
CA ARG A 294 0.53 -10.77 -24.28
C ARG A 294 1.22 -11.80 -23.38
N LEU A 295 0.90 -11.78 -22.08
CA LEU A 295 1.49 -12.63 -21.04
C LEU A 295 0.72 -13.93 -20.75
N HIS A 296 -0.37 -14.18 -21.47
CA HIS A 296 -1.27 -15.32 -21.30
C HIS A 296 -1.97 -15.65 -22.62
N PRO A 297 -2.58 -16.82 -22.81
CA PRO A 297 -3.43 -17.10 -23.97
C PRO A 297 -4.69 -16.21 -24.03
N GLN A 298 -5.39 -16.19 -25.16
CA GLN A 298 -6.70 -15.55 -25.26
C GLN A 298 -7.80 -16.41 -24.64
N GLY A 299 -8.69 -15.80 -23.86
CA GLY A 299 -9.81 -16.46 -23.20
C GLY A 299 -9.50 -16.98 -21.80
N SER A 300 -8.21 -17.12 -21.46
CA SER A 300 -7.77 -17.64 -20.17
C SER A 300 -6.60 -16.85 -19.58
N LEU A 301 -6.59 -16.80 -18.25
CA LEU A 301 -5.46 -16.44 -17.42
C LEU A 301 -4.96 -17.73 -16.73
N PRO A 302 -3.67 -17.79 -16.30
CA PRO A 302 -3.20 -18.92 -15.52
C PRO A 302 -4.03 -19.08 -14.25
N THR A 303 -4.20 -20.32 -13.80
CA THR A 303 -4.83 -20.66 -12.53
C THR A 303 -4.02 -20.13 -11.35
N TYR A 304 -4.63 -20.10 -10.17
CA TYR A 304 -3.90 -19.67 -8.97
C TYR A 304 -2.73 -20.59 -8.65
N ASN A 305 -2.91 -21.91 -8.80
CA ASN A 305 -1.85 -22.89 -8.59
C ASN A 305 -0.66 -22.68 -9.54
N GLU A 306 -0.92 -22.43 -10.83
CA GLU A 306 0.15 -22.16 -11.81
C GLU A 306 0.93 -20.89 -11.50
N VAL A 307 0.27 -19.85 -10.96
CA VAL A 307 0.91 -18.59 -10.56
C VAL A 307 1.68 -18.71 -9.25
N VAL A 308 1.13 -19.43 -8.27
CA VAL A 308 1.64 -19.46 -6.90
C VAL A 308 2.68 -20.53 -6.68
N PHE A 309 2.45 -21.73 -7.23
CA PHE A 309 3.25 -22.94 -7.03
C PHE A 309 3.90 -23.45 -8.33
N GLY A 310 3.46 -22.97 -9.49
CA GLY A 310 4.07 -23.29 -10.79
C GLY A 310 5.23 -22.38 -11.17
N ASN A 311 5.78 -22.59 -12.37
CA ASN A 311 6.93 -21.84 -12.88
C ASN A 311 6.64 -20.35 -13.12
N ASN A 312 5.37 -19.99 -13.38
CA ASN A 312 4.91 -18.62 -13.63
C ASN A 312 5.88 -17.77 -14.47
N GLU A 313 6.32 -18.32 -15.61
CA GLU A 313 7.33 -17.69 -16.47
C GLU A 313 7.01 -16.23 -16.86
N PRO A 314 5.75 -15.84 -17.18
CA PRO A 314 5.44 -14.46 -17.52
C PRO A 314 5.48 -13.49 -16.33
N GLY A 315 5.51 -13.99 -15.09
CA GLY A 315 5.61 -13.16 -13.89
C GLY A 315 4.29 -12.57 -13.39
N ILE A 316 3.13 -13.10 -13.81
CA ILE A 316 1.79 -12.63 -13.41
C ILE A 316 1.60 -12.84 -11.90
N GLN A 317 1.01 -11.88 -11.18
CA GLN A 317 0.78 -12.02 -9.74
C GLN A 317 -0.71 -11.97 -9.38
N TYR A 318 -1.11 -12.89 -8.50
CA TYR A 318 -2.39 -12.88 -7.79
C TYR A 318 -2.17 -12.63 -6.29
N TYR A 319 -3.26 -12.61 -5.52
CA TYR A 319 -3.23 -12.44 -4.06
C TYR A 319 -2.30 -13.43 -3.37
N ARG A 320 -1.38 -12.94 -2.53
CA ARG A 320 -0.33 -13.72 -1.84
C ARG A 320 -0.40 -13.65 -0.32
N ALA A 321 -1.27 -12.80 0.25
CA ALA A 321 -1.25 -12.55 1.69
C ALA A 321 -1.68 -13.75 2.56
N PHE A 322 -2.16 -14.85 1.97
CA PHE A 322 -2.32 -16.14 2.67
C PHE A 322 -0.98 -16.73 3.15
N PHE A 323 0.10 -16.48 2.40
CA PHE A 323 1.45 -17.02 2.69
C PHE A 323 2.39 -15.95 3.23
N ASP A 324 2.12 -14.68 2.90
CA ASP A 324 2.94 -13.55 3.31
C ASP A 324 2.04 -12.41 3.85
N PRO A 325 1.55 -12.50 5.09
CA PRO A 325 0.50 -11.63 5.62
C PRO A 325 0.97 -10.18 5.72
N SER A 326 0.22 -9.24 5.13
CA SER A 326 0.62 -7.83 5.13
C SER A 326 0.02 -7.05 6.30
N ALA A 327 0.64 -5.91 6.63
CA ALA A 327 0.09 -4.93 7.56
C ALA A 327 0.20 -3.54 6.96
N THR A 328 -0.90 -2.80 6.92
CA THR A 328 -0.88 -1.41 6.45
C THR A 328 0.12 -0.61 7.26
N TYR A 329 0.96 0.16 6.57
CA TYR A 329 2.13 0.85 7.11
C TYR A 329 3.25 -0.08 7.63
N TYR A 330 2.94 -1.13 8.38
CA TYR A 330 3.93 -1.86 9.16
C TYR A 330 4.66 -3.01 8.46
N ARG A 331 4.06 -3.66 7.45
CA ARG A 331 4.67 -4.85 6.85
C ARG A 331 4.28 -5.06 5.39
N ARG A 332 5.25 -4.93 4.49
CA ARG A 332 5.29 -5.52 3.13
C ARG A 332 3.99 -5.49 2.33
N LYS A 333 3.20 -4.41 2.41
CA LYS A 333 1.88 -4.32 1.74
C LYS A 333 1.98 -4.44 0.21
N HIS A 334 3.13 -4.12 -0.39
CA HIS A 334 3.39 -4.36 -1.82
C HIS A 334 3.38 -5.86 -2.19
N ARG A 335 3.71 -6.75 -1.25
CA ARG A 335 3.71 -8.22 -1.41
C ARG A 335 2.36 -8.86 -1.19
N GLU A 336 1.34 -8.09 -0.79
CA GLU A 336 -0.02 -8.59 -0.82
C GLU A 336 -0.33 -9.16 -2.20
N ARG A 337 0.15 -8.48 -3.26
CA ARG A 337 -0.08 -8.76 -4.68
C ARG A 337 -1.59 -8.85 -4.97
N MET A 338 -2.09 -8.26 -6.05
CA MET A 338 -3.52 -8.42 -6.33
C MET A 338 -3.80 -8.08 -7.77
N LEU A 339 -4.53 -8.97 -8.45
CA LEU A 339 -5.22 -8.64 -9.68
C LEU A 339 -6.71 -8.46 -9.32
N MET A 340 -7.21 -7.24 -9.52
CA MET A 340 -8.58 -6.90 -9.12
C MET A 340 -9.17 -5.87 -10.07
N THR A 341 -10.47 -5.97 -10.28
CA THR A 341 -11.25 -5.04 -11.10
C THR A 341 -12.29 -4.32 -10.25
N GLN A 342 -12.68 -3.14 -10.69
CA GLN A 342 -13.85 -2.44 -10.16
C GLN A 342 -14.60 -1.70 -11.25
N ILE A 343 -15.85 -1.36 -10.95
CA ILE A 343 -16.57 -0.22 -11.53
C ILE A 343 -17.02 0.69 -10.38
N ILE A 344 -16.99 2.00 -10.59
CA ILE A 344 -17.52 2.98 -9.64
C ILE A 344 -18.12 4.18 -10.38
N GLY A 345 -19.26 4.69 -9.91
CA GLY A 345 -19.86 5.88 -10.51
C GLY A 345 -21.27 6.25 -10.02
N PRO A 346 -21.86 7.30 -10.61
CA PRO A 346 -21.26 8.14 -11.64
C PRO A 346 -20.21 9.10 -11.04
N ALA A 347 -19.27 9.56 -11.86
CA ALA A 347 -18.02 10.20 -11.44
C ALA A 347 -18.22 11.39 -10.49
N GLN A 348 -19.19 12.26 -10.79
CA GLN A 348 -19.56 13.44 -10.01
C GLN A 348 -20.09 13.13 -8.60
N ARG A 349 -20.39 11.86 -8.28
CA ARG A 349 -20.84 11.42 -6.96
C ARG A 349 -19.80 10.59 -6.22
N ILE A 350 -18.63 10.35 -6.81
CA ILE A 350 -17.61 9.51 -6.18
C ILE A 350 -17.13 10.18 -4.89
N GLN A 351 -17.30 9.45 -3.79
CA GLN A 351 -16.84 9.78 -2.45
C GLN A 351 -16.34 8.49 -1.77
N PRO A 352 -15.63 8.59 -0.63
CA PRO A 352 -15.29 7.40 0.16
C PRO A 352 -16.53 6.59 0.53
N ILE A 353 -16.50 5.29 0.19
CA ILE A 353 -17.54 4.33 0.56
C ILE A 353 -17.47 4.11 2.07
N ARG A 354 -18.63 4.06 2.72
CA ARG A 354 -18.72 3.98 4.20
C ARG A 354 -19.44 2.73 4.66
N SER A 355 -20.17 2.11 3.77
CA SER A 355 -20.85 0.87 4.06
C SER A 355 -19.89 -0.29 4.08
N ILE A 356 -20.06 -1.17 5.06
CA ILE A 356 -19.23 -2.34 5.20
C ILE A 356 -19.75 -3.45 4.29
N LEU A 357 -18.81 -4.13 3.64
CA LEU A 357 -19.05 -5.40 2.97
C LEU A 357 -18.64 -6.53 3.91
N ASP A 358 -19.59 -7.38 4.27
CA ASP A 358 -19.35 -8.51 5.15
C ASP A 358 -18.59 -9.64 4.43
N LEU A 359 -17.85 -10.44 5.19
CA LEU A 359 -17.09 -11.57 4.66
C LEU A 359 -17.95 -12.54 3.85
N ASN A 360 -19.18 -12.83 4.29
CA ASN A 360 -20.07 -13.74 3.57
C ASN A 360 -20.47 -13.20 2.20
N ASP A 361 -20.75 -11.90 2.09
CA ASP A 361 -21.05 -11.25 0.81
C ASP A 361 -19.81 -11.18 -0.07
N PHE A 362 -18.64 -10.96 0.54
CA PHE A 362 -17.37 -10.97 -0.17
C PHE A 362 -17.04 -12.35 -0.76
N LEU A 363 -17.32 -13.42 -0.02
CA LEU A 363 -17.13 -14.82 -0.44
C LEU A 363 -18.31 -15.38 -1.25
N GLY A 364 -19.37 -14.60 -1.46
CA GLY A 364 -20.54 -15.01 -2.20
C GLY A 364 -20.25 -15.31 -3.68
N PRO A 365 -21.10 -16.09 -4.36
CA PRO A 365 -20.91 -16.46 -5.77
C PRO A 365 -21.10 -15.28 -6.74
N THR A 366 -21.65 -14.15 -6.25
CA THR A 366 -21.92 -12.94 -7.00
C THR A 366 -20.73 -11.96 -6.97
N VAL A 367 -20.75 -10.97 -7.86
CA VAL A 367 -19.78 -9.87 -7.84
C VAL A 367 -19.96 -9.04 -6.57
N GLN A 368 -18.86 -8.69 -5.90
CA GLN A 368 -18.90 -7.94 -4.66
C GLN A 368 -19.40 -6.51 -4.92
N THR A 369 -20.41 -6.05 -4.18
CA THR A 369 -21.03 -4.73 -4.36
C THR A 369 -20.82 -3.86 -3.12
N PRO A 370 -19.65 -3.22 -2.96
CA PRO A 370 -19.34 -2.41 -1.78
C PRO A 370 -20.14 -1.10 -1.69
N ALA A 371 -20.82 -0.64 -2.75
CA ALA A 371 -21.69 0.54 -2.67
C ALA A 371 -22.92 0.44 -3.57
N THR A 372 -24.05 0.93 -3.06
CA THR A 372 -25.29 1.13 -3.83
C THR A 372 -25.79 2.57 -3.69
N PHE A 373 -26.62 3.01 -4.63
CA PHE A 373 -27.14 4.39 -4.62
C PHE A 373 -27.96 4.71 -3.37
N GLU A 374 -28.75 3.75 -2.89
CA GLU A 374 -29.62 3.90 -1.73
C GLU A 374 -28.82 4.09 -0.44
N ARG A 375 -27.67 3.42 -0.36
CA ARG A 375 -26.88 3.32 0.87
C ARG A 375 -25.74 4.33 0.93
N ASP A 376 -25.06 4.54 -0.20
CA ASP A 376 -23.83 5.33 -0.27
C ASP A 376 -23.95 6.54 -1.21
N GLY A 377 -25.05 6.68 -1.96
CA GLY A 377 -25.25 7.75 -2.95
C GLY A 377 -24.47 7.56 -4.26
N LEU A 378 -23.71 6.47 -4.37
CA LEU A 378 -22.96 6.06 -5.55
C LEU A 378 -23.03 4.53 -5.70
N PHE A 379 -22.69 4.01 -6.88
CA PHE A 379 -22.58 2.58 -7.13
C PHE A 379 -21.13 2.16 -7.24
N SER A 380 -20.80 1.00 -6.68
CA SER A 380 -19.52 0.34 -6.91
C SER A 380 -19.66 -1.18 -6.88
N GLN A 381 -19.01 -1.84 -7.83
CA GLN A 381 -18.75 -3.28 -7.83
C GLN A 381 -17.26 -3.54 -7.91
N VAL A 382 -16.79 -4.58 -7.23
CA VAL A 382 -15.40 -5.04 -7.26
C VAL A 382 -15.35 -6.54 -7.49
N GLN A 383 -14.26 -7.03 -8.06
CA GLN A 383 -14.02 -8.46 -8.22
C GLN A 383 -12.52 -8.75 -8.20
N THR A 384 -12.09 -9.70 -7.38
CA THR A 384 -10.74 -10.27 -7.49
C THR A 384 -10.65 -11.16 -8.73
N ILE A 385 -9.44 -11.29 -9.28
CA ILE A 385 -9.11 -12.25 -10.32
C ILE A 385 -7.95 -13.11 -9.80
N PRO A 386 -8.13 -14.42 -9.56
CA PRO A 386 -9.37 -15.20 -9.67
C PRO A 386 -10.48 -14.72 -8.74
N LYS A 387 -11.74 -15.06 -9.06
CA LYS A 387 -12.92 -14.65 -8.28
C LYS A 387 -12.78 -15.06 -6.81
N GLY A 388 -13.29 -14.21 -5.91
CA GLY A 388 -13.26 -14.38 -4.46
C GLY A 388 -13.55 -15.81 -3.99
N PRO A 389 -14.66 -16.45 -4.40
CA PRO A 389 -14.98 -17.82 -4.00
C PRO A 389 -13.91 -18.85 -4.38
N ASN A 390 -13.28 -18.73 -5.55
CA ASN A 390 -12.23 -19.66 -5.97
C ASN A 390 -10.92 -19.38 -5.24
N LEU A 391 -10.59 -18.10 -5.07
CA LEU A 391 -9.37 -17.63 -4.45
C LEU A 391 -9.34 -17.90 -2.94
N PHE A 392 -10.36 -17.48 -2.21
CA PHE A 392 -10.47 -17.66 -0.77
C PHE A 392 -10.99 -19.06 -0.43
N GLY A 393 -11.91 -19.62 -1.21
CA GLY A 393 -12.36 -21.01 -1.02
C GLY A 393 -11.20 -22.01 -1.11
N GLY A 394 -10.29 -21.85 -2.06
CA GLY A 394 -9.08 -22.70 -2.13
C GLY A 394 -8.10 -22.53 -0.96
N ALA A 395 -8.18 -21.43 -0.19
CA ALA A 395 -7.36 -21.23 1.00
C ALA A 395 -7.93 -21.92 2.25
N PHE A 396 -9.24 -22.18 2.28
CA PHE A 396 -9.96 -22.66 3.47
C PHE A 396 -10.64 -24.04 3.27
N ASP A 397 -10.81 -24.50 2.03
CA ASP A 397 -11.40 -25.79 1.68
C ASP A 397 -10.50 -26.56 0.70
N PRO A 398 -9.80 -27.61 1.15
CA PRO A 398 -8.90 -28.40 0.31
C PRO A 398 -9.64 -29.30 -0.70
N THR A 399 -10.97 -29.44 -0.60
CA THR A 399 -11.80 -30.26 -1.51
C THR A 399 -12.43 -29.45 -2.65
N HIS A 400 -12.40 -28.12 -2.55
CA HIS A 400 -12.88 -27.22 -3.59
C HIS A 400 -11.85 -27.16 -4.74
N ALA A 401 -12.30 -27.23 -6.00
CA ALA A 401 -11.41 -27.08 -7.16
C ALA A 401 -10.58 -25.78 -7.09
N GLY A 402 -11.14 -24.75 -6.43
CA GLY A 402 -10.41 -23.66 -5.77
C GLY A 402 -9.30 -23.06 -6.60
N TRP A 403 -8.06 -23.30 -6.17
CA TRP A 403 -6.87 -22.74 -6.80
C TRP A 403 -6.49 -23.35 -8.16
N ALA A 404 -7.07 -24.50 -8.52
CA ALA A 404 -6.95 -25.11 -9.85
C ALA A 404 -8.08 -24.70 -10.80
N ALA A 405 -9.08 -23.95 -10.34
CA ALA A 405 -10.19 -23.54 -11.18
C ALA A 405 -9.71 -22.66 -12.35
N PRO A 406 -10.23 -22.87 -13.58
CA PRO A 406 -9.92 -22.01 -14.72
C PRO A 406 -10.24 -20.55 -14.44
N VAL A 407 -9.37 -19.66 -14.91
CA VAL A 407 -9.52 -18.21 -14.74
C VAL A 407 -9.76 -17.60 -16.11
N SER A 408 -10.89 -16.92 -16.30
CA SER A 408 -11.17 -16.23 -17.56
C SER A 408 -10.40 -14.91 -17.64
N ASP A 409 -9.98 -14.54 -18.85
CA ASP A 409 -9.52 -13.17 -19.14
C ASP A 409 -10.70 -12.18 -19.33
N THR A 410 -11.92 -12.58 -19.01
CA THR A 410 -13.10 -11.71 -19.02
C THR A 410 -13.83 -11.68 -17.69
N TRP A 411 -14.53 -10.58 -17.42
CA TRP A 411 -15.47 -10.47 -16.31
C TRP A 411 -16.68 -9.64 -16.74
N THR A 412 -17.80 -9.86 -16.06
CA THR A 412 -19.06 -9.14 -16.31
C THR A 412 -19.45 -8.35 -15.07
N THR A 413 -19.80 -7.09 -15.29
CA THR A 413 -20.35 -6.18 -14.29
C THR A 413 -21.82 -5.96 -14.61
N GLN A 414 -22.68 -5.97 -13.59
CA GLN A 414 -24.09 -5.69 -13.74
C GLN A 414 -24.38 -4.27 -13.25
N LEU A 415 -24.72 -3.36 -14.16
CA LEU A 415 -25.21 -2.04 -13.77
C LEU A 415 -26.56 -2.18 -13.06
N PRO A 416 -26.82 -1.44 -11.99
CA PRO A 416 -28.11 -1.49 -11.32
C PRO A 416 -29.19 -0.89 -12.22
N ALA A 417 -30.43 -1.35 -12.07
CA ALA A 417 -31.57 -0.87 -12.88
C ALA A 417 -31.85 0.64 -12.68
N ASN A 418 -31.50 1.17 -11.51
CA ASN A 418 -31.59 2.58 -11.16
C ASN A 418 -30.26 3.33 -11.32
N ALA A 419 -29.33 2.85 -12.17
CA ALA A 419 -28.07 3.53 -12.40
C ALA A 419 -28.28 5.00 -12.79
N VAL A 420 -27.68 5.90 -12.02
CA VAL A 420 -27.77 7.35 -12.26
C VAL A 420 -26.96 7.70 -13.52
N PRO A 421 -27.48 8.55 -14.43
CA PRO A 421 -26.74 8.95 -15.62
C PRO A 421 -25.40 9.64 -15.31
N GLY A 422 -24.38 9.31 -16.11
CA GLY A 422 -23.07 9.96 -16.10
C GLY A 422 -21.93 9.01 -16.51
N THR A 423 -20.71 9.44 -16.21
CA THR A 423 -19.48 8.67 -16.46
C THR A 423 -19.19 7.71 -15.32
N TYR A 424 -18.86 6.45 -15.62
CA TYR A 424 -18.45 5.44 -14.65
C TYR A 424 -17.00 5.04 -14.92
N LEU A 425 -16.22 4.88 -13.87
CA LEU A 425 -14.82 4.51 -13.94
C LEU A 425 -14.70 3.00 -13.75
N VAL A 426 -14.25 2.30 -14.78
CA VAL A 426 -13.88 0.88 -14.70
C VAL A 426 -12.38 0.82 -14.52
N THR A 427 -11.89 0.12 -13.50
CA THR A 427 -10.44 0.08 -13.19
C THR A 427 -9.98 -1.33 -12.96
N VAL A 428 -8.81 -1.68 -13.51
CA VAL A 428 -8.09 -2.90 -13.18
C VAL A 428 -6.75 -2.52 -12.55
N LYS A 429 -6.40 -3.17 -11.45
CA LYS A 429 -5.05 -3.09 -10.86
C LYS A 429 -4.39 -4.46 -10.90
N GLY A 430 -3.09 -4.49 -11.13
CA GLY A 430 -2.28 -5.70 -11.17
C GLY A 430 -0.84 -5.44 -10.75
N ARG A 431 -0.05 -6.50 -10.72
CA ARG A 431 1.40 -6.46 -10.47
C ARG A 431 2.09 -7.54 -11.30
N ARG A 432 3.31 -7.25 -11.77
CA ARG A 432 4.19 -8.22 -12.42
C ARG A 432 5.53 -8.28 -11.68
N VAL A 433 6.02 -9.49 -11.47
CA VAL A 433 7.38 -9.76 -10.98
C VAL A 433 8.09 -10.57 -12.05
N TYR A 434 9.06 -9.97 -12.73
CA TYR A 434 9.74 -10.60 -13.86
C TYR A 434 11.22 -10.24 -13.88
N LEU A 435 12.10 -11.25 -13.84
CA LEU A 435 13.56 -11.10 -13.92
C LEU A 435 14.12 -9.94 -13.06
N GLY A 436 13.74 -9.92 -11.78
CA GLY A 436 14.21 -8.95 -10.80
C GLY A 436 13.44 -7.62 -10.79
N GLU A 437 12.61 -7.37 -11.80
CA GLU A 437 11.71 -6.22 -11.80
C GLU A 437 10.42 -6.56 -11.05
N ASP A 438 9.95 -5.62 -10.22
CA ASP A 438 8.70 -5.74 -9.48
C ASP A 438 7.88 -4.45 -9.58
N MET A 439 6.85 -4.46 -10.44
CA MET A 439 6.09 -3.26 -10.78
C MET A 439 4.56 -3.44 -10.65
N PRO A 440 3.87 -2.48 -10.00
CA PRO A 440 2.43 -2.37 -10.10
C PRO A 440 2.02 -1.71 -11.42
N TYR A 441 0.79 -1.97 -11.87
CA TYR A 441 0.15 -1.21 -12.93
C TYR A 441 -1.36 -1.13 -12.68
N SER A 442 -1.97 -0.02 -13.04
CA SER A 442 -3.42 0.14 -13.05
C SER A 442 -3.88 0.77 -14.36
N ARG A 443 -5.06 0.38 -14.83
CA ARG A 443 -5.73 0.95 -16.01
C ARG A 443 -7.13 1.36 -15.64
N THR A 444 -7.51 2.59 -15.94
CA THR A 444 -8.88 3.08 -15.80
C THR A 444 -9.46 3.41 -17.18
N LEU A 445 -10.67 2.93 -17.46
CA LEU A 445 -11.48 3.26 -18.62
C LEU A 445 -12.73 4.00 -18.13
N GLU A 446 -13.18 4.98 -18.90
CA GLU A 446 -14.47 5.62 -18.70
C GLU A 446 -15.54 4.98 -19.60
N ILE A 447 -16.71 4.72 -19.02
CA ILE A 447 -17.92 4.37 -19.79
C ILE A 447 -19.03 5.37 -19.49
N GLN A 448 -19.89 5.62 -20.48
CA GLN A 448 -21.05 6.49 -20.31
C GLN A 448 -22.32 5.66 -20.06
N VAL A 449 -23.07 6.02 -19.02
CA VAL A 449 -24.32 5.33 -18.63
C VAL A 449 -25.47 6.32 -18.69
N GLY A 450 -26.52 6.00 -19.45
CA GLY A 450 -27.77 6.76 -19.53
C GLY A 450 -27.70 8.16 -20.15
N THR A 451 -26.50 8.72 -20.37
CA THR A 451 -26.28 10.05 -20.99
C THR A 451 -24.93 10.05 -21.71
N ARG A 452 -24.80 10.84 -22.78
CA ARG A 452 -23.51 11.11 -23.44
C ARG A 452 -22.68 12.16 -22.73
N GLN A 453 -23.30 12.95 -21.83
CA GLN A 453 -22.62 14.01 -21.11
C GLN A 453 -21.64 13.40 -20.12
N GLN A 454 -20.35 13.65 -20.36
CA GLN A 454 -19.29 13.25 -19.44
C GLN A 454 -19.45 13.98 -18.11
N THR A 455 -19.23 13.26 -17.03
CA THR A 455 -19.22 13.81 -15.66
C THR A 455 -17.86 13.56 -15.04
N THR A 456 -17.41 14.47 -14.17
CA THR A 456 -16.06 14.42 -13.60
C THR A 456 -16.12 14.27 -12.08
N PRO A 457 -15.15 13.57 -11.46
CA PRO A 457 -15.08 13.52 -10.00
C PRO A 457 -14.87 14.91 -9.38
N VAL A 458 -15.48 15.12 -8.22
CA VAL A 458 -15.30 16.35 -7.41
C VAL A 458 -14.55 15.95 -6.14
N PRO A 459 -13.21 15.86 -6.17
CA PRO A 459 -12.45 15.44 -5.00
C PRO A 459 -12.59 16.47 -3.88
N THR A 460 -12.76 15.99 -2.65
CA THR A 460 -12.84 16.83 -1.44
C THR A 460 -11.52 16.87 -0.65
N THR A 461 -10.50 16.19 -1.17
CA THR A 461 -9.15 16.10 -0.59
C THR A 461 -8.08 16.36 -1.65
N GLY A 462 -6.83 16.57 -1.21
CA GLY A 462 -5.67 16.88 -2.05
C GLY A 462 -5.38 18.38 -2.12
N PRO A 463 -4.58 18.83 -3.11
CA PRO A 463 -3.72 18.02 -3.96
C PRO A 463 -2.63 17.27 -3.18
N CYS A 464 -2.31 16.04 -3.61
CA CYS A 464 -1.32 15.20 -2.92
C CYS A 464 0.11 15.43 -3.43
N ASN A 465 0.26 15.97 -4.64
CA ASN A 465 1.54 16.18 -5.32
C ASN A 465 2.43 17.24 -4.66
N SER A 466 1.88 18.03 -3.72
CA SER A 466 2.64 18.94 -2.86
C SER A 466 3.72 18.21 -2.07
N CYS A 467 3.45 16.97 -1.64
CA CYS A 467 4.41 16.12 -0.91
C CYS A 467 4.79 14.84 -1.68
N HIS A 468 3.94 14.40 -2.60
CA HIS A 468 4.13 13.18 -3.41
C HIS A 468 4.76 13.49 -4.77
N SER A 469 6.07 13.72 -4.78
CA SER A 469 6.87 13.99 -5.97
C SER A 469 8.25 13.30 -5.93
N LYS A 470 9.00 13.35 -7.04
CA LYS A 470 10.34 12.78 -7.22
C LYS A 470 10.44 11.31 -6.79
N GLY A 471 9.54 10.45 -7.28
CA GLY A 471 9.43 9.04 -6.89
C GLY A 471 8.35 8.75 -5.84
N GLY A 472 7.70 9.79 -5.34
CA GLY A 472 6.55 9.72 -4.43
C GLY A 472 5.18 9.77 -5.07
N GLU A 473 5.11 10.02 -6.37
CA GLU A 473 3.87 10.23 -7.11
C GLU A 473 2.97 8.99 -7.00
N LEU A 474 1.65 9.17 -6.92
CA LEU A 474 0.69 8.06 -6.87
C LEU A 474 0.73 7.17 -8.12
N ALA A 475 1.17 7.72 -9.25
CA ALA A 475 1.49 6.98 -10.47
C ALA A 475 2.67 6.01 -10.33
N SER A 476 3.59 6.27 -9.38
CA SER A 476 4.77 5.45 -9.09
C SER A 476 4.55 4.55 -7.87
N VAL A 477 3.86 5.06 -6.84
CA VAL A 477 3.66 4.35 -5.57
C VAL A 477 2.37 3.52 -5.56
N LEU A 478 2.19 2.68 -4.54
CA LEU A 478 0.99 1.87 -4.32
C LEU A 478 0.69 0.91 -5.50
N HIS A 479 -0.38 1.18 -6.25
CA HIS A 479 -0.85 0.38 -7.38
C HIS A 479 -0.54 1.05 -8.74
N GLY A 480 0.28 2.10 -8.76
CA GLY A 480 0.60 2.86 -9.97
C GLY A 480 -0.62 3.58 -10.56
N ASN A 481 -1.46 4.15 -9.68
CA ASN A 481 -2.73 4.79 -10.01
C ASN A 481 -2.82 6.15 -9.34
N ASP A 482 -2.83 7.20 -10.15
CA ASP A 482 -3.01 8.60 -9.74
C ASP A 482 -4.46 9.09 -9.82
N ASN A 483 -5.36 8.31 -10.42
CA ASN A 483 -6.79 8.59 -10.38
C ASN A 483 -7.36 8.27 -8.97
N ARG A 484 -7.41 9.29 -8.12
CA ARG A 484 -7.88 9.17 -6.73
C ARG A 484 -9.35 8.75 -6.62
N ALA A 485 -10.18 9.10 -7.60
CA ALA A 485 -11.59 8.70 -7.61
C ALA A 485 -11.71 7.18 -7.79
N ALA A 486 -10.82 6.57 -8.59
CA ALA A 486 -10.74 5.14 -8.78
C ALA A 486 -10.24 4.36 -7.54
N CYS A 487 -9.75 5.01 -6.48
CA CYS A 487 -9.33 4.29 -5.28
C CYS A 487 -10.52 3.77 -4.44
N ASN A 488 -11.66 4.47 -4.44
CA ASN A 488 -12.71 4.29 -3.44
C ASN A 488 -13.42 2.93 -3.49
N GLY A 489 -13.60 2.34 -4.69
CA GLY A 489 -14.25 1.02 -4.82
C GLY A 489 -13.40 -0.09 -4.24
N CYS A 490 -12.11 -0.11 -4.60
CA CYS A 490 -11.12 -1.06 -4.09
C CYS A 490 -10.80 -0.88 -2.60
N HIS A 491 -10.94 0.34 -2.10
CA HIS A 491 -10.70 0.71 -0.71
C HIS A 491 -12.02 1.04 -0.01
N ALA A 492 -12.93 0.08 -0.03
CA ALA A 492 -14.17 0.10 0.74
C ALA A 492 -13.97 -0.57 2.12
N PRO A 493 -14.85 -0.33 3.11
CA PRO A 493 -14.80 -1.03 4.38
C PRO A 493 -15.15 -2.51 4.22
N LEU A 494 -14.28 -3.38 4.72
CA LEU A 494 -14.46 -4.84 4.75
C LEU A 494 -14.47 -5.32 6.19
N SER A 495 -15.34 -6.26 6.56
CA SER A 495 -15.42 -6.75 7.95
C SER A 495 -14.22 -7.58 8.42
N PHE A 496 -13.34 -7.96 7.49
CA PHE A 496 -12.13 -8.74 7.73
C PHE A 496 -10.83 -7.97 7.38
N GLU A 497 -10.93 -6.75 6.87
CA GLU A 497 -9.82 -5.83 6.61
C GLU A 497 -10.29 -4.41 6.96
N LEU A 498 -10.35 -4.12 8.26
CA LEU A 498 -10.92 -2.86 8.78
C LEU A 498 -10.11 -1.62 8.36
N GLU A 499 -8.83 -1.81 8.03
CA GLU A 499 -7.99 -0.79 7.42
C GLU A 499 -8.20 -0.63 5.91
N GLY A 500 -9.13 -1.38 5.30
CA GLY A 500 -9.54 -1.31 3.89
C GLY A 500 -9.75 0.12 3.37
N PRO A 501 -10.57 0.95 4.06
CA PRO A 501 -11.01 2.23 3.55
C PRO A 501 -9.90 3.24 3.30
N ILE A 502 -10.00 3.99 2.20
CA ILE A 502 -8.93 4.92 1.81
C ILE A 502 -8.69 6.01 2.86
N PHE A 503 -9.75 6.52 3.49
CA PHE A 503 -9.63 7.54 4.53
C PHE A 503 -8.91 7.01 5.78
N VAL A 504 -9.17 5.75 6.17
CA VAL A 504 -8.45 5.10 7.28
C VAL A 504 -6.98 4.94 6.92
N ARG A 505 -6.67 4.40 5.72
CA ARG A 505 -5.27 4.18 5.29
C ARG A 505 -4.47 5.46 5.23
N VAL A 506 -5.03 6.51 4.62
CA VAL A 506 -4.34 7.78 4.45
C VAL A 506 -4.04 8.41 5.82
N HIS A 507 -5.03 8.50 6.70
CA HIS A 507 -4.80 9.00 8.06
C HIS A 507 -3.78 8.15 8.84
N PHE A 508 -3.91 6.81 8.77
CA PHE A 508 -3.03 5.90 9.51
C PHE A 508 -1.57 5.99 9.05
N ILE A 509 -1.33 5.97 7.74
CA ILE A 509 0.04 6.05 7.19
C ILE A 509 0.70 7.38 7.57
N HIS A 510 -0.01 8.51 7.45
CA HIS A 510 0.57 9.82 7.75
C HIS A 510 0.73 10.04 9.26
N SER A 511 -0.21 9.61 10.09
CA SER A 511 -0.12 9.76 11.55
C SER A 511 0.93 8.87 12.21
N ARG A 512 1.32 7.76 11.57
CA ARG A 512 2.40 6.89 12.06
C ARG A 512 3.74 7.21 11.41
N SER A 513 3.78 8.07 10.39
CA SER A 513 5.02 8.46 9.72
C SER A 513 5.64 9.66 10.42
N ASP A 514 6.89 9.54 10.85
CA ASP A 514 7.63 10.67 11.45
C ASP A 514 8.07 11.70 10.39
N ARG A 515 7.83 11.40 9.11
CA ARG A 515 8.16 12.24 7.93
C ARG A 515 6.94 12.90 7.31
N PHE A 516 5.89 13.10 8.11
CA PHE A 516 4.80 13.97 7.69
C PHE A 516 5.15 15.38 8.14
N ASP A 517 5.60 16.21 7.20
CA ASP A 517 6.26 17.50 7.48
C ASP A 517 5.29 18.61 7.90
N THR A 518 4.02 18.27 8.15
CA THR A 518 2.96 19.20 8.58
C THR A 518 2.34 18.74 9.90
N ASN A 519 1.78 19.67 10.68
CA ASN A 519 1.02 19.33 11.87
C ASN A 519 -0.16 18.40 11.51
N LEU A 520 -0.25 17.23 12.15
CA LEU A 520 -1.32 16.25 11.94
C LEU A 520 -2.72 16.80 12.27
N ALA A 521 -2.83 17.84 13.11
CA ALA A 521 -4.09 18.51 13.39
C ALA A 521 -4.52 19.46 12.26
N GLN A 522 -3.61 19.88 11.37
CA GLN A 522 -3.87 20.81 10.26
C GLN A 522 -4.53 20.07 9.09
N CYS A 523 -5.82 19.76 9.23
CA CYS A 523 -6.61 19.03 8.23
C CYS A 523 -6.55 19.67 6.84
N SER A 524 -6.51 21.00 6.74
CA SER A 524 -6.40 21.78 5.50
C SER A 524 -5.18 21.45 4.63
N SER A 525 -4.18 20.74 5.17
CA SER A 525 -3.07 20.19 4.37
C SER A 525 -3.51 19.16 3.33
N CYS A 526 -4.63 18.48 3.59
CA CYS A 526 -5.17 17.42 2.74
C CYS A 526 -6.66 17.57 2.44
N HIS A 527 -7.41 18.33 3.24
CA HIS A 527 -8.84 18.52 3.09
C HIS A 527 -9.14 19.87 2.44
N LEU A 528 -9.89 19.86 1.33
CA LEU A 528 -10.11 21.05 0.51
C LEU A 528 -11.21 21.97 1.06
N ASN A 529 -12.06 21.48 1.96
CA ASN A 529 -13.17 22.23 2.51
C ASN A 529 -13.67 21.65 3.84
N ARG A 530 -14.40 22.47 4.61
CA ARG A 530 -15.00 22.06 5.89
C ARG A 530 -15.88 20.82 5.77
N SER A 531 -16.73 20.72 4.74
CA SER A 531 -17.62 19.56 4.57
C SER A 531 -16.89 18.22 4.53
N SER A 532 -15.64 18.20 4.06
CA SER A 532 -14.83 16.98 3.97
C SER A 532 -14.36 16.42 5.31
N ILE A 533 -14.42 17.20 6.41
CA ILE A 533 -14.06 16.77 7.77
C ILE A 533 -15.25 16.60 8.71
N GLN A 534 -16.47 16.96 8.28
CA GLN A 534 -17.65 17.02 9.17
C GLN A 534 -18.27 15.65 9.47
N ARG A 535 -17.96 14.61 8.70
CA ARG A 535 -18.46 13.27 9.00
C ARG A 535 -17.50 12.56 9.98
N THR A 536 -17.82 12.64 11.26
CA THR A 536 -17.08 11.94 12.31
C THR A 536 -17.53 10.49 12.45
N SER A 537 -16.60 9.54 12.44
CA SER A 537 -16.82 8.14 12.83
C SER A 537 -15.64 7.65 13.66
N LYS A 538 -15.81 6.57 14.44
CA LYS A 538 -14.67 5.98 15.18
C LYS A 538 -13.52 5.66 14.22
N ALA A 539 -13.81 5.06 13.06
CA ALA A 539 -12.80 4.73 12.06
C ALA A 539 -12.01 5.96 11.56
N ALA A 540 -12.70 7.08 11.29
CA ALA A 540 -12.04 8.30 10.84
C ALA A 540 -11.15 8.91 11.94
N CYS A 541 -11.61 8.92 13.19
CA CYS A 541 -10.87 9.49 14.31
C CYS A 541 -9.70 8.61 14.77
N PHE A 542 -9.94 7.31 14.97
CA PHE A 542 -8.94 6.36 15.51
C PHE A 542 -7.92 5.87 14.49
N SER A 543 -8.12 6.19 13.22
CA SER A 543 -7.02 6.12 12.24
C SER A 543 -5.86 7.08 12.57
N CYS A 544 -6.10 8.12 13.38
CA CYS A 544 -5.08 9.01 13.95
C CYS A 544 -4.91 8.83 15.47
N HIS A 545 -6.00 8.91 16.24
CA HIS A 545 -5.95 8.84 17.70
C HIS A 545 -5.59 7.44 18.21
N LYS A 546 -4.79 7.36 19.27
CA LYS A 546 -4.35 6.10 19.89
C LYS A 546 -5.00 5.81 21.25
N THR A 547 -5.77 6.75 21.79
CA THR A 547 -6.35 6.66 23.13
C THR A 547 -7.72 7.33 23.18
N TRP A 548 -8.54 6.88 24.12
CA TRP A 548 -9.79 7.53 24.50
C TRP A 548 -9.57 8.52 25.66
N SER A 549 -10.49 9.48 25.80
CA SER A 549 -10.72 10.07 27.13
C SER A 549 -11.47 9.04 28.01
N PRO A 550 -11.30 9.08 29.35
CA PRO A 550 -11.99 8.13 30.24
C PRO A 550 -13.51 8.06 30.03
N GLN A 551 -14.14 9.20 29.71
CA GLN A 551 -15.58 9.28 29.42
C GLN A 551 -15.97 8.49 28.16
N HIS A 552 -15.22 8.63 27.07
CA HIS A 552 -15.52 7.88 25.87
C HIS A 552 -15.27 6.38 26.04
N GLN A 553 -14.23 5.99 26.79
CA GLN A 553 -13.97 4.59 27.08
C GLN A 553 -15.13 3.97 27.88
N ALA A 554 -15.70 4.72 28.84
CA ALA A 554 -16.88 4.28 29.59
C ALA A 554 -18.11 4.10 28.69
N GLN A 555 -18.28 4.94 27.67
CA GLN A 555 -19.43 4.91 26.76
C GLN A 555 -19.30 3.88 25.63
N PHE A 556 -18.10 3.72 25.06
CA PHE A 556 -17.88 2.97 23.81
C PHE A 556 -17.00 1.73 23.97
N GLY A 557 -16.49 1.48 25.17
CA GLY A 557 -15.55 0.40 25.47
C GLY A 557 -14.10 0.74 25.13
N PRO A 558 -13.17 -0.20 25.40
CA PRO A 558 -11.76 -0.02 25.08
C PRO A 558 -11.52 0.01 23.56
N LEU A 559 -10.35 0.52 23.16
CA LEU A 559 -9.89 0.39 21.79
C LEU A 559 -9.51 -1.07 21.51
N LYS A 560 -10.12 -1.65 20.48
CA LYS A 560 -9.89 -3.05 20.08
C LYS A 560 -9.07 -3.17 18.79
N SER A 561 -9.14 -2.17 17.92
CA SER A 561 -8.34 -2.10 16.68
C SER A 561 -7.50 -0.83 16.67
N MET A 562 -6.23 -0.94 16.27
CA MET A 562 -5.35 0.21 16.09
C MET A 562 -5.73 1.08 14.88
N TYR A 563 -6.48 0.51 13.92
CA TYR A 563 -6.87 1.20 12.69
C TYR A 563 -8.16 1.99 12.84
N VAL A 564 -9.17 1.39 13.49
CA VAL A 564 -10.52 1.95 13.53
C VAL A 564 -11.10 2.09 14.94
N GLY A 565 -10.36 1.68 15.96
CA GLY A 565 -10.75 1.75 17.37
C GLY A 565 -11.70 0.64 17.83
N GLY A 566 -12.48 0.03 16.95
CA GLY A 566 -13.41 -1.06 17.27
C GLY A 566 -13.53 -2.08 16.12
N GLY A 567 -14.74 -2.58 15.88
CA GLY A 567 -15.08 -3.47 14.76
C GLY A 567 -15.89 -2.76 13.67
N SER A 568 -16.80 -3.49 13.03
CA SER A 568 -17.69 -3.00 11.96
C SER A 568 -18.52 -1.77 12.37
N GLU A 569 -18.87 -1.63 13.64
CA GLU A 569 -19.59 -0.47 14.18
C GLU A 569 -18.78 0.83 14.03
N SER A 570 -17.47 0.75 13.84
CA SER A 570 -16.58 1.90 13.77
C SER A 570 -16.81 2.78 12.53
N PHE A 571 -17.46 2.24 11.49
CA PHE A 571 -17.77 2.98 10.26
C PHE A 571 -19.05 3.81 10.35
N GLN A 572 -19.86 3.56 11.38
CA GLN A 572 -21.06 4.35 11.67
C GLN A 572 -20.67 5.77 12.07
N GLN A 573 -21.51 6.72 11.67
CA GLN A 573 -21.33 8.12 12.01
C GLN A 573 -21.62 8.33 13.50
N CYS A 574 -20.69 8.98 14.21
CA CYS A 574 -20.96 9.50 15.55
C CYS A 574 -22.00 10.62 15.45
N THR A 575 -22.81 10.83 16.50
CA THR A 575 -23.82 11.90 16.48
C THR A 575 -23.16 13.24 16.17
N SER A 576 -23.71 13.99 15.22
CA SER A 576 -23.20 15.30 14.79
C SER A 576 -23.30 16.36 15.89
N THR A 577 -23.87 16.04 17.05
CA THR A 577 -24.08 16.92 18.19
C THR A 577 -22.88 17.05 19.12
N CYS A 578 -21.98 16.06 19.19
CA CYS A 578 -20.86 16.09 20.14
C CYS A 578 -19.55 16.60 19.55
N HIS A 579 -19.32 16.40 18.25
CA HIS A 579 -18.06 16.72 17.57
C HIS A 579 -18.32 17.55 16.30
N THR A 580 -18.55 18.85 16.47
CA THR A 580 -18.87 19.79 15.37
C THR A 580 -17.66 20.55 14.83
N ASN A 581 -16.55 20.54 15.58
CA ASN A 581 -15.33 21.25 15.22
C ASN A 581 -14.09 20.41 15.57
N HIS A 582 -13.08 20.45 14.71
CA HIS A 582 -11.77 19.88 15.01
C HIS A 582 -10.81 21.05 15.27
N PRO A 583 -10.34 21.26 16.51
CA PRO A 583 -9.40 22.32 16.80
C PRO A 583 -8.17 22.23 15.89
N GLN A 584 -7.67 23.39 15.45
CA GLN A 584 -6.48 23.50 14.61
C GLN A 584 -6.60 22.85 13.22
N SER A 585 -7.81 22.49 12.76
CA SER A 585 -8.05 21.95 11.41
C SER A 585 -7.58 22.89 10.29
N GLY A 586 -7.69 24.20 10.54
CA GLY A 586 -7.62 25.23 9.50
C GLY A 586 -8.84 25.25 8.57
N LEU A 587 -9.97 24.64 8.97
CA LEU A 587 -11.21 24.53 8.20
C LEU A 587 -12.45 24.81 9.03
#